data_AF-A0A519NSN7-F1
#
_entry.id   AF-A0A519NSN7-F1
#
_cell.length_a   1.000
_cell.length_b   1.000
_cell.length_c   1.000
_cell.angle_alpha   90.00
_cell.angle_beta   90.00
_cell.angle_gamma   90.00
#
_symmetry.space_group_name_H-M   'P 1'
#
loop_
_entity.id
_entity.type
_entity.pdbx_description
1 polymer ?
#
loop_
_entity_poly.entity_id
_entity_poly.type
_entity_poly.pdbx_seq_one_letter_code
_entity_poly.pdbx_strand_id
1 'polypeptide(L)'
;RALATALGAPGMGADPRFTTNAVRVQNRAALAAEISALTAGFTVKALLATLEAAGVPAGPVNTVAQVFEEPQAIHRGLAVEQARDDLAAPVRTVASPIRLSQTPVAYDAPPPALGQDTEAVLGALGLDVADLRARGVV
;
A
#
# COMPACT_ATOMS: atom_id res chain seq x y z
N ARG A 1 10.83 -9.64 24.93
CA ARG A 1 10.14 -9.76 26.24
C ARG A 1 8.92 -8.82 26.33
N ALA A 2 9.00 -7.55 25.92
CA ALA A 2 7.86 -6.61 25.92
C ALA A 2 6.55 -7.19 25.33
N LEU A 3 6.59 -7.80 24.13
CA LEU A 3 5.44 -8.48 23.53
C LEU A 3 4.81 -9.53 24.47
N ALA A 4 5.63 -10.39 25.06
CA ALA A 4 5.17 -11.46 25.95
C ALA A 4 4.47 -10.89 27.19
N THR A 5 5.04 -9.82 27.78
CA THR A 5 4.42 -9.11 28.89
C THR A 5 3.10 -8.44 28.48
N ALA A 6 3.07 -7.76 27.33
CA ALA A 6 1.88 -7.08 26.82
C ALA A 6 0.72 -8.06 26.55
N LEU A 7 1.03 -9.28 26.11
CA LEU A 7 0.06 -10.35 25.88
C LEU A 7 -0.29 -11.15 27.15
N GLY A 8 0.17 -10.73 28.34
CA GLY A 8 -0.11 -11.43 29.60
C GLY A 8 0.62 -12.76 29.78
N ALA A 9 1.64 -13.04 28.97
CA ALA A 9 2.40 -14.29 28.96
C ALA A 9 3.90 -14.06 29.23
N PRO A 10 4.30 -13.43 30.37
CA PRO A 10 5.71 -13.09 30.63
C PRO A 10 6.64 -14.32 30.59
N GLY A 11 6.13 -15.51 30.94
CA GLY A 11 6.85 -16.78 30.85
C GLY A 11 7.32 -17.13 29.44
N MET A 12 6.56 -16.78 28.39
CA MET A 12 6.96 -17.00 26.99
C MET A 12 8.27 -16.27 26.66
N GLY A 13 8.53 -15.11 27.27
CA GLY A 13 9.76 -14.36 27.07
C GLY A 13 11.01 -14.98 27.71
N ALA A 14 10.84 -15.97 28.58
CA ALA A 14 11.90 -16.74 29.23
C ALA A 14 11.99 -18.19 28.71
N ASP A 15 11.05 -18.63 27.87
CA ASP A 15 11.06 -19.96 27.29
C ASP A 15 12.37 -20.19 26.50
N PRO A 16 13.12 -21.28 26.78
CA PRO A 16 14.36 -21.63 26.07
C PRO A 16 14.23 -21.58 24.55
N ARG A 17 13.05 -21.93 24.01
CA ARG A 17 12.74 -21.92 22.57
C ARG A 17 12.70 -20.50 21.97
N PHE A 18 12.58 -19.44 22.78
CA PHE A 18 12.34 -18.07 22.30
C PHE A 18 13.33 -17.00 22.80
N THR A 19 14.36 -17.41 23.55
CA THR A 19 15.31 -16.49 24.23
C THR A 19 16.12 -15.61 23.28
N THR A 20 16.64 -16.16 22.18
CA THR A 20 17.46 -15.43 21.20
C THR A 20 16.80 -15.41 19.83
N ASN A 21 17.24 -14.52 18.94
CA ASN A 21 16.69 -14.47 17.59
C ASN A 21 16.92 -15.77 16.81
N ALA A 22 18.13 -16.34 16.91
CA ALA A 22 18.46 -17.59 16.23
C ALA A 22 17.55 -18.74 16.67
N VAL A 23 17.32 -18.88 17.99
CA VAL A 23 16.47 -19.95 18.52
C VAL A 23 14.99 -19.70 18.17
N ARG A 24 14.53 -18.45 18.15
CA ARG A 24 13.17 -18.10 17.65
C ARG A 24 12.96 -18.47 16.18
N VAL A 25 13.96 -18.28 15.32
CA VAL A 25 13.88 -18.64 13.90
C VAL A 25 13.77 -20.17 13.76
N GLN A 26 14.59 -20.93 14.51
CA GLN A 26 14.51 -22.39 14.54
C GLN A 26 13.14 -22.89 15.04
N ASN A 27 12.54 -22.18 15.98
CA ASN A 27 11.24 -22.51 16.59
C ASN A 27 10.08 -21.65 16.05
N ARG A 28 10.20 -21.11 14.82
CA ARG A 28 9.24 -20.12 14.28
C ARG A 28 7.80 -20.61 14.30
N ALA A 29 7.56 -21.87 13.95
CA ALA A 29 6.22 -22.45 13.93
C ALA A 29 5.59 -22.49 15.34
N ALA A 30 6.36 -22.92 16.35
CA ALA A 30 5.90 -22.94 17.73
C ALA A 30 5.64 -21.52 18.27
N LEU A 31 6.55 -20.57 17.98
CA LEU A 31 6.38 -19.18 18.38
C LEU A 31 5.13 -18.55 17.75
N ALA A 32 4.92 -18.78 16.45
CA ALA A 32 3.76 -18.28 15.74
C ALA A 32 2.46 -18.84 16.33
N ALA A 33 2.41 -20.15 16.62
CA ALA A 33 1.25 -20.77 17.24
C ALA A 33 0.92 -20.17 18.62
N GLU A 34 1.91 -19.92 19.48
CA GLU A 34 1.69 -19.30 20.78
C GLU A 34 1.20 -17.85 20.66
N ILE A 35 1.83 -17.04 19.81
CA ILE A 35 1.38 -15.65 19.59
C ILE A 35 -0.04 -15.64 19.01
N SER A 36 -0.35 -16.53 18.05
CA SER A 36 -1.70 -16.66 17.50
C SER A 36 -2.73 -17.02 18.57
N ALA A 37 -2.43 -17.98 19.44
CA ALA A 37 -3.31 -18.36 20.54
C ALA A 37 -3.55 -17.19 21.52
N LEU A 38 -2.49 -16.45 21.87
CA LEU A 38 -2.58 -15.30 22.78
C LEU A 38 -3.35 -14.12 22.18
N THR A 39 -3.30 -13.94 20.86
CA THR A 39 -3.95 -12.82 20.17
C THR A 39 -5.36 -13.14 19.68
N ALA A 40 -5.77 -14.40 19.66
CA ALA A 40 -7.05 -14.85 19.08
C ALA A 40 -8.29 -14.23 19.74
N GLY A 41 -8.21 -13.88 21.03
CA GLY A 41 -9.31 -13.25 21.77
C GLY A 41 -9.40 -11.74 21.61
N PHE A 42 -8.45 -11.10 20.91
CA PHE A 42 -8.42 -9.66 20.75
C PHE A 42 -9.16 -9.21 19.49
N THR A 43 -9.83 -8.07 19.57
CA THR A 43 -10.08 -7.28 18.35
C THR A 43 -8.78 -6.61 17.90
N VAL A 44 -8.64 -6.34 16.60
CA VAL A 44 -7.46 -5.64 16.06
C VAL A 44 -7.20 -4.32 16.79
N LYS A 45 -8.26 -3.53 17.03
CA LYS A 45 -8.15 -2.25 17.75
C LYS A 45 -7.63 -2.42 19.17
N ALA A 46 -8.17 -3.37 19.93
CA ALA A 46 -7.72 -3.62 21.30
C ALA A 46 -6.27 -4.10 21.33
N LEU A 47 -5.90 -5.02 20.44
CA LEU A 47 -4.54 -5.54 20.36
C LEU A 47 -3.53 -4.43 20.04
N LEU A 48 -3.81 -3.60 19.04
CA LEU A 48 -2.92 -2.50 18.67
C LEU A 48 -2.73 -1.52 19.82
N ALA A 49 -3.80 -1.14 20.53
CA ALA A 49 -3.69 -0.26 21.70
C ALA A 49 -2.83 -0.88 22.82
N THR A 50 -3.00 -2.19 23.09
CA THR A 50 -2.18 -2.91 24.07
C THR A 50 -0.70 -2.95 23.67
N LEU A 51 -0.40 -3.21 22.39
CA LEU A 51 0.96 -3.30 21.89
C LEU A 51 1.64 -1.93 21.81
N GLU A 52 0.93 -0.90 21.37
CA GLU A 52 1.41 0.49 21.32
C GLU A 52 1.78 1.01 22.70
N ALA A 53 0.91 0.78 23.70
CA ALA A 53 1.20 1.15 25.10
C ALA A 53 2.45 0.44 25.66
N ALA A 54 2.82 -0.72 25.12
CA ALA A 54 4.01 -1.48 25.48
C ALA A 54 5.24 -1.16 24.60
N GLY A 55 5.14 -0.22 23.66
CA GLY A 55 6.20 0.11 22.70
C GLY A 55 6.52 -1.03 21.72
N VAL A 56 5.57 -1.94 21.50
CA VAL A 56 5.72 -3.07 20.58
C VAL A 56 5.18 -2.67 19.20
N PRO A 57 6.01 -2.64 18.15
CA PRO A 57 5.56 -2.24 16.83
C PRO A 57 4.61 -3.28 16.25
N ALA A 58 3.43 -2.83 15.87
CA ALA A 58 2.41 -3.61 15.19
C ALA A 58 1.56 -2.71 14.30
N GLY A 59 0.94 -3.28 13.27
CA GLY A 59 0.02 -2.58 12.39
C GLY A 59 -1.08 -3.53 11.92
N PRO A 60 -2.26 -3.00 11.55
CA PRO A 60 -3.34 -3.81 11.02
C PRO A 60 -2.98 -4.32 9.61
N VAL A 61 -3.58 -5.45 9.23
CA VAL A 61 -3.63 -5.87 7.83
C VAL A 61 -4.88 -5.24 7.22
N ASN A 62 -4.69 -4.20 6.41
CA ASN A 62 -5.78 -3.46 5.79
C ASN A 62 -6.19 -4.08 4.44
N THR A 63 -7.48 -4.01 4.13
CA THR A 63 -7.99 -4.16 2.76
C THR A 63 -7.62 -2.95 1.90
N VAL A 64 -7.72 -3.08 0.58
CA VAL A 64 -7.46 -1.95 -0.35
C VAL A 64 -8.36 -0.76 -0.03
N ALA A 65 -9.65 -0.98 0.28
CA ALA A 65 -10.57 0.10 0.65
C ALA A 65 -10.11 0.83 1.93
N GLN A 66 -9.77 0.08 2.98
CA GLN A 66 -9.29 0.63 4.25
C GLN A 66 -7.98 1.42 4.11
N VAL A 67 -7.10 1.04 3.17
CA VAL A 67 -5.87 1.81 2.91
C VAL A 67 -6.18 3.23 2.46
N PHE A 68 -7.22 3.44 1.64
CA PHE A 68 -7.59 4.78 1.18
C PHE A 68 -8.34 5.61 2.23
N GLU A 69 -8.84 4.99 3.28
CA GLU A 69 -9.50 5.64 4.42
C GLU A 69 -8.51 5.96 5.56
N GLU A 70 -7.28 5.46 5.48
CA GLU A 70 -6.31 5.57 6.56
C GLU A 70 -5.83 7.04 6.70
N PRO A 71 -5.80 7.61 7.92
CA PRO A 71 -5.44 9.01 8.14
C PRO A 71 -4.10 9.43 7.54
N GLN A 72 -3.05 8.60 7.65
CA GLN A 72 -1.75 8.89 7.07
C GLN A 72 -1.78 8.79 5.54
N ALA A 73 -2.50 7.85 4.94
CA ALA A 73 -2.69 7.76 3.50
C ALA A 73 -3.40 9.00 2.92
N ILE A 74 -4.44 9.49 3.60
CA ILE A 74 -5.14 10.73 3.26
C ILE A 74 -4.21 11.93 3.42
N HIS A 75 -3.54 12.05 4.57
CA HIS A 75 -2.58 13.13 4.82
C HIS A 75 -1.46 13.18 3.77
N ARG A 76 -1.05 12.00 3.26
CA ARG A 76 -0.04 11.90 2.21
C ARG A 76 -0.59 12.07 0.80
N GLY A 77 -1.91 12.22 0.60
CA GLY A 77 -2.51 12.33 -0.73
C GLY A 77 -2.30 11.08 -1.58
N LEU A 78 -2.56 9.90 -1.00
CA LEU A 78 -2.36 8.61 -1.67
C LEU A 78 -3.18 8.46 -2.97
N ALA A 79 -4.40 8.98 -2.99
CA ALA A 79 -5.26 8.93 -4.17
C ALA A 79 -5.05 10.16 -5.05
N VAL A 80 -4.81 9.92 -6.34
CA VAL A 80 -4.81 10.94 -7.39
C VAL A 80 -6.07 10.77 -8.21
N GLU A 81 -6.84 11.83 -8.37
CA GLU A 81 -8.05 11.85 -9.18
C GLU A 81 -7.89 12.87 -10.30
N GLN A 82 -8.04 12.42 -11.54
CA GLN A 82 -7.91 13.27 -12.72
C GLN A 82 -9.16 13.10 -13.59
N ALA A 83 -9.81 14.23 -13.91
CA ALA A 83 -10.96 14.24 -14.80
C ALA A 83 -10.52 13.93 -16.24
N ARG A 84 -11.38 13.22 -16.97
CA ARG A 84 -11.20 12.94 -18.39
C ARG A 84 -12.54 13.14 -19.08
N ASP A 85 -12.56 13.92 -20.16
CA ASP A 85 -13.79 14.43 -20.78
C ASP A 85 -14.69 13.32 -21.36
N ASP A 86 -14.13 12.16 -21.67
CA ASP A 86 -14.84 10.98 -22.19
C ASP A 86 -15.44 10.08 -21.08
N LEU A 87 -15.21 10.38 -19.79
CA LEU A 87 -15.67 9.59 -18.67
C LEU A 87 -16.64 10.37 -17.77
N ALA A 88 -17.65 9.66 -17.25
CA ALA A 88 -18.59 10.23 -16.29
C ALA A 88 -18.00 10.41 -14.87
N ALA A 89 -16.88 9.75 -14.58
CA ALA A 89 -16.19 9.80 -13.28
C ALA A 89 -14.68 9.98 -13.50
N PRO A 90 -13.97 10.64 -12.57
CA PRO A 90 -12.53 10.82 -12.68
C PRO A 90 -11.79 9.48 -12.63
N VAL A 91 -10.65 9.43 -13.30
CA VAL A 91 -9.72 8.30 -13.19
C VAL A 91 -9.00 8.41 -11.86
N ARG A 92 -9.16 7.39 -11.02
CA ARG A 92 -8.50 7.31 -9.70
C ARG A 92 -7.28 6.41 -9.77
N THR A 93 -6.12 6.93 -9.42
CA THR A 93 -4.84 6.21 -9.40
C THR A 93 -4.11 6.39 -8.07
N VAL A 94 -3.02 5.64 -7.88
CA VAL A 94 -2.17 5.74 -6.68
C VAL A 94 -1.05 6.74 -6.95
N ALA A 95 -0.88 7.69 -6.04
CA ALA A 95 0.20 8.66 -6.09
C ALA A 95 1.58 7.97 -5.97
N SER A 96 2.58 8.53 -6.65
CA SER A 96 3.98 8.25 -6.37
C SER A 96 4.27 8.39 -4.86
N PRO A 97 5.02 7.46 -4.25
CA PRO A 97 5.41 7.56 -2.84
C PRO A 97 6.52 8.59 -2.61
N ILE A 98 7.18 9.05 -3.68
CA ILE A 98 8.32 9.97 -3.61
C ILE A 98 7.82 11.40 -3.37
N ARG A 99 8.52 12.14 -2.51
CA ARG A 99 8.29 13.57 -2.26
C ARG A 99 9.62 14.30 -2.37
N LEU A 100 9.70 15.24 -3.31
CA LEU A 100 10.90 16.03 -3.57
C LEU A 100 10.55 17.50 -3.32
N SER A 101 11.38 18.19 -2.54
CA SER A 101 11.14 19.59 -2.16
C SER A 101 11.36 20.57 -3.32
N GLN A 102 12.28 20.27 -4.24
CA GLN A 102 12.62 21.13 -5.38
C GLN A 102 11.86 20.77 -6.66
N THR A 103 11.56 19.49 -6.86
CA THR A 103 10.85 18.97 -8.03
C THR A 103 9.69 18.06 -7.63
N PRO A 104 8.64 18.63 -7.00
CA PRO A 104 7.48 17.83 -6.58
C PRO A 104 6.90 17.02 -7.74
N VAL A 105 6.39 15.82 -7.44
CA VAL A 105 5.69 15.01 -8.43
C VAL A 105 4.40 15.74 -8.83
N ALA A 106 4.23 15.97 -10.13
CA ALA A 106 3.04 16.57 -10.72
C ALA A 106 2.26 15.52 -11.53
N TYR A 107 0.95 15.71 -11.62
CA TYR A 107 0.03 14.86 -12.39
C TYR A 107 -0.74 15.75 -13.37
N ASP A 108 -0.07 16.14 -14.45
CA ASP A 108 -0.51 17.22 -15.31
C ASP A 108 -1.63 16.83 -16.29
N ALA A 109 -1.75 15.54 -16.62
CA ALA A 109 -2.77 15.03 -17.53
C ALA A 109 -3.32 13.68 -17.07
N PRO A 110 -4.63 13.41 -17.25
CA PRO A 110 -5.20 12.09 -16.99
C PRO A 110 -4.57 11.03 -17.90
N PRO A 111 -4.63 9.74 -17.55
CA PRO A 111 -4.24 8.66 -18.46
C PRO A 111 -5.00 8.77 -19.79
N PRO A 112 -4.30 8.75 -20.94
CA PRO A 112 -4.92 9.00 -22.23
C PRO A 112 -5.93 7.91 -22.58
N ALA A 113 -6.97 8.29 -23.32
CA ALA A 113 -7.84 7.32 -23.98
C ALA A 113 -7.06 6.57 -25.07
N LEU A 114 -7.57 5.40 -25.47
CA LEU A 114 -6.97 4.62 -26.55
C LEU A 114 -6.92 5.46 -27.83
N GLY A 115 -5.71 5.68 -28.36
CA GLY A 115 -5.48 6.43 -29.59
C GLY A 115 -5.61 7.95 -29.49
N GLN A 116 -5.77 8.51 -28.28
CA GLN A 116 -5.93 9.95 -28.06
C GLN A 116 -4.83 10.80 -28.72
N ASP A 117 -3.58 10.34 -28.62
CA ASP A 117 -2.41 11.09 -29.10
C ASP A 117 -1.93 10.63 -30.49
N THR A 118 -2.63 9.69 -31.15
CA THR A 118 -2.21 9.10 -32.43
C THR A 118 -1.95 10.18 -33.49
N GLU A 119 -2.87 11.13 -33.62
CA GLU A 119 -2.78 12.17 -34.65
C GLU A 119 -1.68 13.18 -34.35
N ALA A 120 -1.54 13.59 -33.07
CA ALA A 120 -0.50 14.51 -32.63
C ALA A 120 0.91 13.94 -32.85
N VAL A 121 1.12 12.67 -32.50
CA VAL A 121 2.43 12.01 -32.63
C VAL A 121 2.77 11.75 -34.09
N LEU A 122 1.87 11.16 -34.88
CA LEU A 122 2.14 10.86 -36.29
C LEU A 122 2.28 12.13 -37.13
N GLY A 123 1.48 13.16 -36.84
CA GLY A 123 1.60 14.47 -37.48
C GLY A 123 2.94 15.14 -37.18
N ALA A 124 3.43 15.05 -35.94
CA ALA A 124 4.76 15.55 -35.58
C ALA A 124 5.90 14.83 -36.31
N LEU A 125 5.68 13.57 -36.74
CA LEU A 125 6.61 12.79 -37.56
C LEU A 125 6.45 13.04 -39.06
N GLY A 126 5.48 13.87 -39.48
CA GLY A 126 5.21 14.16 -40.89
C GLY A 126 4.54 13.01 -41.64
N LEU A 127 3.88 12.08 -40.93
CA LEU A 127 3.19 10.95 -41.54
C LEU A 127 1.74 11.30 -41.91
N ASP A 128 1.25 10.73 -43.02
CA ASP A 128 -0.14 10.87 -43.43
C ASP A 128 -1.04 9.95 -42.58
N VAL A 129 -1.65 10.53 -41.55
CA VAL A 129 -2.54 9.82 -40.62
C VAL A 129 -3.77 9.26 -41.33
N ALA A 130 -4.26 9.92 -42.39
CA ALA A 130 -5.42 9.46 -43.14
C ALA A 130 -5.09 8.21 -43.96
N ASP A 131 -3.93 8.17 -44.63
CA ASP A 131 -3.42 6.97 -45.31
C ASP A 131 -3.26 5.79 -44.35
N LEU A 132 -2.64 6.04 -43.19
CA LEU A 132 -2.38 5.00 -42.19
C LEU A 132 -3.69 4.41 -41.62
N ARG A 133 -4.70 5.25 -41.35
CA ARG A 133 -6.05 4.80 -40.95
C ARG A 133 -6.73 4.02 -42.07
N ALA A 134 -6.65 4.48 -43.33
CA ALA A 134 -7.25 3.78 -44.46
C ALA A 134 -6.66 2.37 -44.69
N ARG A 135 -5.39 2.18 -44.33
CA ARG A 135 -4.69 0.90 -44.38
C ARG A 135 -4.86 0.03 -43.13
N GLY A 136 -5.57 0.52 -42.11
CA GLY A 136 -5.76 -0.19 -40.84
C GLY A 136 -4.48 -0.38 -40.02
N VAL A 137 -3.50 0.52 -40.19
CA VAL A 137 -2.24 0.49 -39.43
C VAL A 137 -2.43 1.08 -38.03
N VAL A 138 -3.31 2.08 -37.91
CA VAL A 138 -3.71 2.75 -36.68
C VAL A 138 -5.22 2.94 -36.61
#